data_AF-A0A8J3GSW8-F1
#
_entry.id   AF-A0A8J3GSW8-F1
#
_cell.length_a   1.000
_cell.length_b   1.000
_cell.length_c   1.000
_cell.angle_alpha   90.00
_cell.angle_beta   90.00
_cell.angle_gamma   90.00
#
_symmetry.space_group_name_H-M   'P 1'
#
loop_
_entity.id
_entity.type
_entity.pdbx_description
1 polymer ?
#
loop_
_entity_poly.entity_id
_entity_poly.type
_entity_poly.pdbx_seq_one_letter_code
_entity_poly.pdbx_strand_id
1 'polypeptide(L)'
;MIERDPALLPGPTAGQWQGRARLVFAASVGLLLVTLGALGFGWRPHPVVLIVPGVVILAGFVAWIVLGESALRRMRAEHDSGYSTTLDVSEIDLRDPRTGVLVRAAGEPPVQPRQEALVWRMLQFPRGSLLDRSPRD
;
A
#
# COMPACT_ATOMS: atom_id res chain seq x y z
N MET A 1 0.44 15.95 19.17
CA MET A 1 -0.71 15.71 18.27
C MET A 1 -0.37 16.39 16.96
N ILE A 2 -0.28 15.66 15.85
CA ILE A 2 -0.08 16.28 14.54
C ILE A 2 -1.48 16.68 14.06
N GLU A 3 -1.71 17.98 13.99
CA GLU A 3 -3.00 18.55 13.58
C GLU A 3 -3.27 18.17 12.13
N ARG A 4 -4.36 17.46 11.91
CA ARG A 4 -4.77 16.97 10.60
C ARG A 4 -5.38 18.14 9.85
N ASP A 5 -4.85 18.44 8.66
CA ASP A 5 -5.33 19.57 7.85
C ASP A 5 -6.86 19.43 7.60
N PRO A 6 -7.67 20.45 7.94
CA PRO A 6 -9.12 20.42 7.72
C PRO A 6 -9.53 20.34 6.24
N ALA A 7 -8.63 20.64 5.31
CA ALA A 7 -8.87 20.52 3.87
C ALA A 7 -8.91 19.07 3.36
N LEU A 8 -8.54 18.09 4.20
CA LEU A 8 -8.52 16.68 3.80
C LEU A 8 -9.92 16.08 3.83
N LEU A 9 -10.21 15.27 2.82
CA LEU A 9 -11.43 14.47 2.81
C LEU A 9 -11.49 13.56 4.06
N PRO A 10 -12.67 13.42 4.69
CA PRO A 10 -12.83 12.63 5.92
C PRO A 10 -12.59 11.14 5.64
N GLY A 11 -11.89 10.45 6.56
CA GLY A 11 -11.58 9.02 6.44
C GLY A 11 -10.14 8.71 6.01
N PRO A 12 -9.80 7.44 5.72
CA PRO A 12 -8.43 7.07 5.35
C PRO A 12 -8.04 7.67 4.00
N THR A 13 -6.77 8.06 3.87
CA THR A 13 -6.20 8.55 2.59
C THR A 13 -5.98 7.40 1.62
N ALA A 14 -5.85 7.71 0.33
CA ALA A 14 -5.50 6.74 -0.69
C ALA A 14 -4.19 6.01 -0.36
N GLY A 15 -3.18 6.72 0.15
CA GLY A 15 -1.91 6.13 0.55
C GLY A 15 -2.05 5.11 1.70
N GLN A 16 -2.96 5.35 2.64
CA GLN A 16 -3.26 4.38 3.70
C GLN A 16 -3.95 3.13 3.16
N TRP A 17 -4.91 3.28 2.25
CA TRP A 17 -5.56 2.14 1.60
C TRP A 17 -4.58 1.31 0.76
N GLN A 18 -3.70 1.97 0.01
CA GLN A 18 -2.68 1.30 -0.78
C GLN A 18 -1.67 0.57 0.10
N GLY A 19 -1.27 1.16 1.24
CA GLY A 19 -0.42 0.50 2.23
C GLY A 19 -1.04 -0.76 2.81
N ARG A 20 -2.33 -0.72 3.16
CA ARG A 20 -3.09 -1.89 3.64
C ARG A 20 -3.20 -2.96 2.57
N ALA A 21 -3.51 -2.59 1.33
CA ALA A 21 -3.60 -3.53 0.22
C ALA A 21 -2.26 -4.28 0.04
N ARG A 22 -1.13 -3.55 0.02
CA ARG A 22 0.20 -4.17 -0.11
C ARG A 22 0.54 -5.12 1.03
N LEU A 23 0.18 -4.77 2.28
CA LEU A 23 0.37 -5.65 3.44
C LEU A 23 -0.40 -6.96 3.29
N VAL A 24 -1.69 -6.88 2.93
CA VAL A 24 -2.54 -8.07 2.71
C VAL A 24 -2.00 -8.93 1.58
N PHE A 25 -1.55 -8.31 0.48
CA PHE A 25 -0.92 -9.02 -0.63
C PHE A 25 0.37 -9.73 -0.19
N ALA A 26 1.28 -9.02 0.47
CA ALA A 26 2.54 -9.59 0.95
C ALA A 26 2.33 -10.76 1.92
N ALA A 27 1.35 -10.65 2.83
CA ALA A 27 0.99 -11.73 3.74
C ALA A 27 0.42 -12.96 2.99
N SER A 28 -0.45 -12.73 2.01
CA SER A 28 -1.05 -13.80 1.19
C SER A 28 0.00 -14.54 0.37
N VAL A 29 0.92 -13.80 -0.26
CA VAL A 29 2.05 -14.37 -1.02
C VAL A 29 3.00 -15.12 -0.08
N GLY A 30 3.34 -14.56 1.08
CA GLY A 30 4.18 -15.22 2.08
C GLY A 30 3.58 -16.56 2.53
N LEU A 31 2.28 -16.58 2.85
CA LEU A 31 1.57 -17.81 3.23
C LEU A 31 1.55 -18.85 2.10
N LEU A 32 1.35 -18.41 0.86
CA LEU A 32 1.41 -19.28 -0.32
C LEU A 32 2.79 -19.91 -0.46
N LEU A 33 3.86 -19.11 -0.38
CA LEU A 33 5.23 -19.61 -0.49
C LEU A 33 5.60 -20.59 0.63
N VAL A 34 5.19 -20.31 1.87
CA VAL A 34 5.39 -21.24 3.00
C VAL A 34 4.65 -22.56 2.76
N THR A 35 3.40 -22.49 2.28
CA THR A 35 2.59 -23.69 2.01
C THR A 35 3.22 -24.53 0.90
N LEU A 36 3.64 -23.91 -0.20
CA LEU A 36 4.30 -24.59 -1.31
C LEU A 36 5.68 -25.13 -0.91
N GLY A 37 6.44 -24.38 -0.12
CA GLY A 37 7.72 -24.82 0.43
C GLY A 37 7.57 -26.07 1.28
N ALA A 38 6.61 -26.09 2.20
CA ALA A 38 6.36 -27.25 3.05
C ALA A 38 6.00 -28.52 2.23
N LEU A 39 5.15 -28.37 1.20
CA LEU A 39 4.85 -29.45 0.26
C LEU A 39 6.08 -29.91 -0.53
N GLY A 40 6.93 -28.98 -0.97
CA GLY A 40 8.18 -29.25 -1.70
C GLY A 40 9.23 -29.98 -0.86
N PHE A 41 9.27 -29.74 0.46
CA PHE A 41 10.12 -30.45 1.42
C PHE A 41 9.58 -31.82 1.85
N GLY A 42 8.52 -32.31 1.20
CA GLY A 42 8.01 -33.66 1.42
C GLY A 42 6.94 -33.78 2.51
N TRP A 43 6.45 -32.66 3.05
CA TRP A 43 5.26 -32.70 3.89
C TRP A 43 4.06 -33.11 3.03
N ARG A 44 3.41 -34.23 3.40
CA ARG A 44 2.23 -34.76 2.69
C ARG A 44 1.02 -34.73 3.62
N PRO A 45 0.47 -33.54 3.92
CA PRO A 45 -0.70 -33.45 4.76
C PRO A 45 -1.91 -34.07 4.05
N HIS A 46 -2.89 -34.53 4.84
CA HIS A 46 -4.18 -34.93 4.29
C HIS A 46 -4.80 -33.73 3.54
N PRO A 47 -5.45 -33.91 2.37
CA PRO A 47 -5.94 -32.80 1.54
C PRO A 47 -6.84 -31.79 2.30
N VAL A 48 -7.60 -32.28 3.27
CA VAL A 48 -8.47 -31.44 4.14
C VAL A 48 -7.67 -30.37 4.89
N VAL A 49 -6.42 -30.66 5.27
CA VAL A 49 -5.54 -29.70 5.97
C VAL A 49 -5.13 -28.55 5.05
N LEU A 50 -5.11 -28.75 3.73
CA LEU A 50 -4.79 -27.71 2.74
C LEU A 50 -5.96 -26.78 2.45
N ILE A 51 -7.18 -27.14 2.85
CA ILE A 51 -8.37 -26.29 2.66
C ILE A 51 -8.21 -24.99 3.44
N VAL A 52 -7.74 -25.05 4.68
CA VAL A 52 -7.59 -23.87 5.54
C VAL A 52 -6.62 -22.83 4.95
N PRO A 53 -5.34 -23.15 4.64
CA PRO A 53 -4.44 -22.19 4.02
C PRO A 53 -4.95 -21.74 2.65
N GLY A 54 -5.56 -22.63 1.86
CA GLY A 54 -6.17 -22.27 0.57
C GLY A 54 -7.26 -21.21 0.69
N VAL A 55 -8.18 -21.37 1.64
CA VAL A 55 -9.25 -20.40 1.92
C VAL A 55 -8.68 -19.07 2.43
N VAL A 56 -7.69 -19.11 3.32
CA VAL A 56 -7.04 -17.89 3.84
C VAL A 56 -6.34 -17.12 2.73
N ILE A 57 -5.61 -17.81 1.85
CA ILE A 57 -4.95 -17.20 0.69
C ILE A 57 -6.01 -16.56 -0.22
N LEU A 58 -7.07 -17.31 -0.56
CA LEU A 58 -8.15 -16.80 -1.41
C LEU A 58 -8.83 -15.56 -0.81
N ALA A 59 -9.18 -15.61 0.48
CA ALA A 59 -9.77 -14.48 1.19
C ALA A 59 -8.81 -13.27 1.22
N GLY A 60 -7.50 -13.51 1.37
CA GLY A 60 -6.47 -12.49 1.29
C GLY A 60 -6.41 -11.81 -0.08
N PHE A 61 -6.47 -12.58 -1.17
CA PHE A 61 -6.54 -12.03 -2.53
C PHE A 61 -7.82 -11.22 -2.77
N VAL A 62 -8.97 -11.71 -2.31
CA VAL A 62 -10.24 -10.96 -2.39
C VAL A 62 -10.14 -9.64 -1.62
N ALA A 63 -9.63 -9.68 -0.39
CA ALA A 63 -9.42 -8.48 0.41
C ALA A 63 -8.44 -7.50 -0.27
N TRP A 64 -7.35 -7.99 -0.87
CA TRP A 64 -6.41 -7.16 -1.62
C TRP A 64 -7.08 -6.42 -2.78
N ILE A 65 -7.93 -7.10 -3.55
CA ILE A 65 -8.68 -6.50 -4.67
C ILE A 65 -9.62 -5.40 -4.16
N VAL A 66 -10.42 -5.70 -3.12
CA VAL A 66 -11.37 -4.73 -2.54
C VAL A 66 -10.66 -3.50 -1.97
N LEU A 67 -9.52 -3.70 -1.29
CA LEU A 67 -8.69 -2.61 -0.78
C LEU A 67 -8.07 -1.79 -1.91
N GLY A 68 -7.65 -2.43 -3.00
CA GLY A 68 -7.13 -1.78 -4.20
C GLY A 68 -8.18 -0.91 -4.89
N GLU A 69 -9.41 -1.42 -5.05
CA GLU A 69 -10.52 -0.61 -5.57
C GLU A 69 -10.82 0.59 -4.69
N SER A 70 -10.84 0.38 -3.36
CA SER A 70 -11.08 1.45 -2.40
C SER A 70 -9.99 2.53 -2.48
N ALA A 71 -8.72 2.12 -2.65
CA ALA A 71 -7.61 3.03 -2.88
C ALA A 71 -7.82 3.84 -4.16
N LEU A 72 -8.19 3.20 -5.29
CA LEU A 72 -8.42 3.89 -6.56
C LEU A 72 -9.58 4.89 -6.50
N ARG A 73 -10.70 4.50 -5.88
CA ARG A 73 -11.84 5.41 -5.66
C ARG A 73 -11.40 6.62 -4.83
N ARG A 74 -10.55 6.39 -3.82
CA ARG A 74 -10.04 7.48 -2.99
C ARG A 74 -9.04 8.37 -3.70
N MET A 75 -8.16 7.80 -4.53
CA MET A 75 -7.22 8.58 -5.36
C MET A 75 -7.96 9.55 -6.28
N ARG A 76 -9.06 9.10 -6.90
CA ARG A 76 -9.90 9.95 -7.74
C ARG A 76 -10.52 11.09 -6.93
N ALA A 77 -11.10 10.77 -5.78
CA ALA A 77 -11.69 11.78 -4.91
C ALA A 77 -10.64 12.81 -4.41
N GLU A 78 -9.43 12.37 -4.06
CA GLU A 78 -8.32 13.25 -3.69
C GLU A 78 -7.95 14.17 -4.87
N HIS A 79 -7.78 13.61 -6.06
CA HIS A 79 -7.47 14.37 -7.27
C HIS A 79 -8.54 15.42 -7.60
N ASP A 80 -9.82 15.06 -7.50
CA ASP A 80 -10.95 15.97 -7.72
C ASP A 80 -10.99 17.10 -6.68
N SER A 81 -10.42 16.88 -5.49
CA SER A 81 -10.24 17.90 -4.45
C SER A 81 -8.95 18.71 -4.55
N GLY A 82 -8.14 18.52 -5.61
CA GLY A 82 -6.96 19.32 -5.89
C GLY A 82 -5.69 18.91 -5.13
N TYR A 83 -5.66 17.73 -4.52
CA TYR A 83 -4.46 17.20 -3.86
C TYR A 83 -4.26 15.71 -4.12
N SER A 84 -3.08 15.18 -3.80
CA SER A 84 -2.77 13.76 -3.90
C SER A 84 -1.92 13.33 -2.72
N THR A 85 -2.18 12.12 -2.20
CA THR A 85 -1.36 11.51 -1.14
C THR A 85 -0.45 10.39 -1.63
N THR A 86 -0.49 10.09 -2.93
CA THR A 86 0.15 8.90 -3.52
C THR A 86 1.00 9.20 -4.75
N LEU A 87 0.52 10.09 -5.61
CA LEU A 87 1.17 10.48 -6.85
C LEU A 87 1.75 11.88 -6.71
N ASP A 88 3.05 11.98 -6.97
CA ASP A 88 3.79 13.23 -7.02
C ASP A 88 3.71 13.81 -8.45
N VAL A 89 2.71 14.65 -8.73
CA VAL A 89 2.49 15.30 -10.05
C VAL A 89 2.45 16.81 -9.90
N SER A 90 3.10 17.57 -10.78
CA SER A 90 3.31 19.02 -10.62
C SER A 90 2.03 19.85 -10.54
N GLU A 91 0.90 19.32 -11.01
CA GLU A 91 -0.36 20.06 -11.18
C GLU A 91 -1.20 20.13 -9.89
N ILE A 92 -0.89 19.30 -8.87
CA ILE A 92 -1.68 19.20 -7.63
C ILE A 92 -0.77 19.17 -6.39
N ASP A 93 -1.34 19.56 -5.25
CA ASP A 93 -0.66 19.53 -3.96
C ASP A 93 -0.34 18.08 -3.56
N LEU A 94 0.92 17.81 -3.22
CA LEU A 94 1.31 16.53 -2.63
C LEU A 94 1.22 16.64 -1.12
N ARG A 95 0.45 15.74 -0.50
CA ARG A 95 0.26 15.69 0.95
C ARG A 95 0.73 14.38 1.53
N ASP A 96 1.24 14.41 2.74
CA ASP A 96 1.67 13.21 3.46
C ASP A 96 0.46 12.28 3.70
N PRO A 97 0.55 10.99 3.36
CA PRO A 97 -0.58 10.07 3.47
C PRO A 97 -1.03 9.77 4.91
N ARG A 98 -0.18 10.01 5.93
CA ARG A 98 -0.51 9.83 7.35
C ARG A 98 -1.00 11.10 8.01
N THR A 99 -0.23 12.17 7.85
CA THR A 99 -0.44 13.41 8.59
C THR A 99 -1.29 14.39 7.79
N GLY A 100 -1.27 14.25 6.46
CA GLY A 100 -1.98 15.13 5.55
C GLY A 100 -1.36 16.51 5.39
N VAL A 101 -0.18 16.71 6.00
CA VAL A 101 0.62 17.92 5.87
C VAL A 101 1.06 18.08 4.42
N LEU A 102 1.07 19.32 3.93
CA LEU A 102 1.59 19.65 2.61
C LEU A 102 3.09 19.29 2.55
N VAL A 103 3.44 18.37 1.65
CA VAL A 103 4.81 17.95 1.39
C VAL A 103 5.39 18.76 0.23
N ARG A 104 4.56 19.07 -0.77
CA ARG A 104 4.94 19.84 -1.94
C ARG A 104 3.71 20.57 -2.50
N ALA A 105 3.86 21.86 -2.81
CA ALA A 105 2.78 22.65 -3.40
C ALA A 105 2.60 22.34 -4.89
N ALA A 106 1.42 22.62 -5.43
CA ALA A 106 1.20 22.66 -6.87
C ALA A 106 2.14 23.68 -7.55
N GLY A 107 2.65 23.32 -8.72
CA GLY A 107 3.62 24.10 -9.48
C GLY A 107 5.09 23.84 -9.13
N GLU A 108 5.37 23.18 -8.00
CA GLU A 108 6.73 22.75 -7.69
C GLU A 108 7.08 21.47 -8.47
N PRO A 109 8.31 21.36 -9.02
CA PRO A 109 8.72 20.20 -9.78
C PRO A 109 8.67 18.94 -8.91
N PRO A 110 8.18 17.80 -9.44
CA PRO A 110 8.14 16.54 -8.70
C PRO A 110 9.55 16.11 -8.34
N VAL A 111 9.69 15.51 -7.16
CA VAL A 111 10.95 14.93 -6.74
C VAL A 111 11.12 13.68 -7.60
N GLN A 112 11.97 13.76 -8.63
CA GLN A 112 12.19 12.63 -9.53
C GLN A 112 12.46 11.37 -8.70
N PRO A 113 11.67 10.29 -8.88
CA PRO A 113 11.98 9.05 -8.22
C PRO A 113 13.36 8.63 -8.70
N ARG A 114 14.30 8.37 -7.77
CA ARG A 114 15.56 7.73 -8.12
C ARG A 114 15.23 6.52 -9.00
N GLN A 115 15.95 6.36 -10.10
CA GLN A 115 15.82 5.19 -10.98
C GLN A 115 16.22 3.94 -10.20
N GLU A 116 15.30 3.42 -9.42
CA GLU A 116 15.46 2.19 -8.68
C GLU A 116 14.70 1.10 -9.43
N ALA A 117 15.26 -0.11 -9.44
CA ALA A 117 14.73 -1.24 -10.20
C ALA A 117 13.22 -1.40 -9.97
N LEU A 118 12.47 -1.74 -11.02
CA LEU A 118 11.00 -1.84 -11.00
C LEU A 118 10.48 -2.66 -9.82
N VAL A 119 11.19 -3.75 -9.48
CA VAL A 119 10.91 -4.62 -8.33
C VAL A 119 11.01 -3.86 -7.00
N TRP A 120 12.05 -3.04 -6.87
CA TRP A 120 12.25 -2.19 -5.69
C TRP A 120 11.16 -1.13 -5.59
N ARG A 121 10.75 -0.52 -6.71
CA ARG A 121 9.63 0.44 -6.74
C ARG A 121 8.29 -0.18 -6.36
N MET A 122 8.07 -1.47 -6.65
CA MET A 122 6.87 -2.20 -6.20
C MET A 122 6.90 -2.51 -4.69
N LEU A 123 8.09 -2.71 -4.13
CA LEU A 123 8.31 -2.98 -2.70
C LEU A 123 8.41 -1.69 -1.87
N GLN A 124 8.70 -0.56 -2.48
CA GLN A 124 8.78 0.74 -1.81
C GLN A 124 7.40 1.20 -1.38
N PHE A 125 7.20 1.20 -0.06
CA PHE A 125 6.05 1.85 0.52
C PHE A 125 6.09 3.37 0.27
N PRO A 126 4.93 4.05 0.16
CA PRO A 126 4.91 5.50 0.12
C PRO A 126 5.72 6.06 1.28
N ARG A 127 6.52 7.11 1.03
CA ARG A 127 7.25 7.81 2.11
C ARG A 127 6.26 8.17 3.21
N GLY A 128 6.57 7.79 4.43
CA GLY A 128 5.62 7.89 5.54
C GLY A 128 4.66 6.70 5.68
N SER A 129 5.03 5.47 5.30
CA SER A 129 4.27 4.25 5.68
C SER A 129 4.78 3.63 6.99
N LEU A 130 3.98 2.76 7.66
CA LEU A 130 4.35 2.05 8.91
C LEU A 130 5.63 1.21 8.79
N LEU A 131 6.04 0.90 7.56
CA LEU A 131 7.22 0.11 7.24
C LEU A 131 8.42 0.95 6.78
N ASP A 132 8.28 2.27 6.70
CA ASP A 132 9.36 3.22 6.34
C ASP A 132 10.27 3.57 7.54
N ARG A 133 10.26 2.75 8.60
CA ARG A 133 11.29 2.81 9.64
C ARG A 133 12.47 1.97 9.19
N SER A 134 13.38 2.58 8.45
CA SER A 134 14.78 2.19 8.55
C SER A 134 15.29 2.63 9.92
N PRO A 135 15.72 1.73 10.82
CA PRO A 135 16.53 2.13 11.95
C PRO A 135 17.96 2.39 11.45
N ARG A 136 18.55 3.50 11.91
CA ARG A 136 19.97 3.90 11.80
C ARG A 136 20.32 4.63 10.51
N ASP A 137 21.20 5.61 10.49
CA ASP A 137 21.83 6.51 11.48
C ASP A 137 22.34 7.70 10.62
#